data_AF-A0A069DPF1-F1
#
_entry.id   AF-A0A069DPF1-F1
#
_cell.length_a   1.000
_cell.length_b   1.000
_cell.length_c   1.000
_cell.angle_alpha   90.00
_cell.angle_beta   90.00
_cell.angle_gamma   90.00
#
_symmetry.space_group_name_H-M   'P 1'
#
loop_
_entity.id
_entity.type
_entity.pdbx_description
1 polymer ?
#
loop_
_entity_poly.entity_id
_entity_poly.type
_entity_poly.pdbx_seq_one_letter_code
_entity_poly.pdbx_strand_id
1 'polypeptide(L)'
;MKTIFVVTFFGILTFAFADYPTLKECQQHEPIPNFNSTSFLKGTWFVTNAKHGSNSTVCRRYKTRLKEGIVKLNGDGYYNFKKQTFFKVRCEGQKSRHNGGKFTLQCKQTAQGYDITINLELEITVLETDYSNFAVMYRCAKIPHESATLFEDNLLVLHRKPTITNGQDSRITETLKKHNLCLAHFISRKGVVCPVPPNVNKRKN
;
A
#
# COMPACT_ATOMS: atom_id res chain seq x y z
N MET A 1 45.67 -9.01 -18.74
CA MET A 1 44.19 -8.93 -18.75
C MET A 1 43.77 -8.25 -17.45
N LYS A 2 43.09 -7.10 -17.54
CA LYS A 2 42.62 -6.36 -16.36
C LYS A 2 41.27 -6.93 -15.94
N THR A 3 41.24 -7.73 -14.88
CA THR A 3 40.00 -8.19 -14.26
C THR A 3 39.40 -7.01 -13.50
N ILE A 4 38.37 -6.40 -14.07
CA ILE A 4 37.57 -5.38 -13.37
C ILE A 4 36.61 -6.15 -12.45
N PHE A 5 36.94 -6.20 -11.16
CA PHE A 5 35.99 -6.61 -10.14
C PHE A 5 34.94 -5.52 -10.00
N VAL A 6 33.76 -5.73 -10.58
CA VAL A 6 32.58 -4.93 -10.28
C VAL A 6 32.13 -5.33 -8.88
N VAL A 7 32.61 -4.61 -7.87
CA VAL A 7 32.13 -4.73 -6.48
C VAL A 7 30.79 -4.01 -6.40
N THR A 8 29.70 -4.75 -6.61
CA THR A 8 28.36 -4.26 -6.33
C THR A 8 28.23 -4.11 -4.81
N PHE A 9 28.35 -2.89 -4.30
CA PHE A 9 27.99 -2.57 -2.93
C PHE A 9 26.48 -2.81 -2.74
N PHE A 10 26.11 -4.03 -2.37
CA PHE A 10 24.81 -4.32 -1.78
C PHE A 10 24.80 -3.75 -0.36
N GLY A 11 24.70 -2.42 -0.27
CA GLY A 11 24.43 -1.76 0.99
C GLY A 11 23.10 -2.29 1.53
N ILE A 12 23.14 -2.89 2.72
CA ILE A 12 21.96 -3.41 3.43
C ILE A 12 20.86 -2.35 3.34
N LEU A 13 19.78 -2.70 2.65
CA LEU A 13 18.66 -1.80 2.43
C LEU A 13 17.83 -1.74 3.72
N THR A 14 18.38 -1.12 4.76
CA THR A 14 17.67 -0.90 6.01
C THR A 14 16.63 0.20 5.78
N PHE A 15 15.41 -0.21 5.46
CA PHE A 15 14.28 0.63 5.83
C PHE A 15 14.28 0.66 7.35
N ALA A 16 14.21 1.86 7.94
CA ALA A 16 13.83 2.00 9.34
C ALA A 16 12.36 1.59 9.43
N PHE A 17 12.12 0.27 9.46
CA PHE A 17 10.82 -0.30 9.75
C PHE A 17 10.49 0.12 11.18
N ALA A 18 9.29 0.65 11.40
CA ALA A 18 8.94 1.23 12.69
C ALA A 18 8.91 0.15 13.79
N ASP A 19 8.85 0.57 15.07
CA ASP A 19 8.88 -0.27 16.28
C ASP A 19 7.63 -1.19 16.43
N TYR A 20 7.33 -2.01 15.42
CA TYR A 20 6.28 -3.03 15.47
C TYR A 20 6.85 -4.42 15.18
N PRO A 21 6.20 -5.50 15.69
CA PRO A 21 6.73 -6.86 15.59
C PRO A 21 7.04 -7.27 14.15
N THR A 22 8.14 -7.97 13.95
CA THR A 22 8.46 -8.60 12.67
C THR A 22 7.47 -9.71 12.37
N LEU A 23 6.83 -9.65 11.19
CA LEU A 23 5.91 -10.69 10.72
C LEU A 23 6.69 -11.85 10.10
N LYS A 24 6.26 -13.08 10.40
CA LYS A 24 6.76 -14.31 9.76
C LYS A 24 6.00 -14.67 8.48
N GLU A 25 4.75 -14.25 8.38
CA GLU A 25 3.86 -14.48 7.25
C GLU A 25 2.76 -13.42 7.20
N CYS A 26 2.04 -13.34 6.07
CA CYS A 26 0.88 -12.47 5.95
C CYS A 26 -0.30 -13.04 6.74
N GLN A 27 -0.91 -12.19 7.59
CA GLN A 27 -2.14 -12.54 8.29
C GLN A 27 -3.26 -12.89 7.32
N GLN A 28 -3.98 -13.97 7.63
CA GLN A 28 -5.14 -14.38 6.87
C GLN A 28 -6.38 -13.63 7.35
N HIS A 29 -7.09 -13.03 6.40
CA HIS A 29 -8.36 -12.37 6.63
C HIS A 29 -9.40 -12.87 5.65
N GLU A 30 -10.64 -12.98 6.10
CA GLU A 30 -11.77 -13.21 5.21
C GLU A 30 -12.18 -11.90 4.52
N PRO A 31 -12.38 -11.91 3.20
CA PRO A 31 -12.80 -10.72 2.47
C PRO A 31 -14.30 -10.49 2.66
N ILE A 32 -14.78 -9.29 2.33
CA ILE A 32 -16.20 -9.00 2.28
C ILE A 32 -16.92 -9.98 1.33
N PRO A 33 -18.06 -10.58 1.72
CA PRO A 33 -18.81 -11.46 0.84
C PRO A 33 -19.32 -10.73 -0.40
N ASN A 34 -19.48 -11.45 -1.51
CA ASN A 34 -20.04 -10.93 -2.77
C ASN A 34 -19.32 -9.68 -3.30
N PHE A 35 -18.01 -9.60 -3.09
CA PHE A 35 -17.20 -8.44 -3.45
C PHE A 35 -17.25 -8.10 -4.96
N ASN A 36 -17.54 -6.83 -5.26
CA ASN A 36 -17.54 -6.32 -6.62
C ASN A 36 -16.19 -5.67 -7.00
N SER A 37 -15.31 -6.45 -7.64
CA SER A 37 -13.98 -5.96 -8.06
C SER A 37 -14.07 -4.79 -9.05
N THR A 38 -15.06 -4.77 -9.94
CA THR A 38 -15.20 -3.71 -10.95
C THR A 38 -15.45 -2.36 -10.29
N SER A 39 -16.33 -2.32 -9.28
CA SER A 39 -16.65 -1.11 -8.52
C SER A 39 -15.47 -0.66 -7.65
N PHE A 40 -14.82 -1.61 -6.95
CA PHE A 40 -13.69 -1.28 -6.08
C PHE A 40 -12.49 -0.75 -6.87
N LEU A 41 -12.15 -1.38 -8.00
CA LEU A 41 -10.98 -1.06 -8.82
C LEU A 41 -11.18 0.13 -9.75
N LYS A 42 -12.23 0.93 -9.55
CA LYS A 42 -12.48 2.17 -10.30
C LYS A 42 -11.99 3.37 -9.50
N GLY A 43 -11.09 4.17 -10.08
CA GLY A 43 -10.71 5.47 -9.54
C GLY A 43 -9.51 5.47 -8.59
N THR A 44 -9.55 6.32 -7.56
CA THR A 44 -8.46 6.47 -6.59
C THR A 44 -9.00 6.26 -5.17
N TRP A 45 -8.21 5.58 -4.35
CA TRP A 45 -8.41 5.46 -2.91
C TRP A 45 -7.31 6.23 -2.20
N PHE A 46 -7.66 7.03 -1.20
CA PHE A 46 -6.70 7.71 -0.33
C PHE A 46 -6.67 7.00 1.01
N VAL A 47 -5.48 6.73 1.54
CA VAL A 47 -5.37 6.28 2.93
C VAL A 47 -5.79 7.44 3.83
N THR A 48 -6.73 7.20 4.74
CA THR A 48 -7.18 8.20 5.71
C THR A 48 -6.81 7.82 7.13
N ASN A 49 -6.74 6.52 7.42
CA ASN A 49 -6.20 6.02 8.68
C ASN A 49 -5.36 4.76 8.43
N ALA A 50 -4.29 4.55 9.21
CA ALA A 50 -3.41 3.40 9.11
C ALA A 50 -3.07 2.83 10.49
N LYS A 51 -3.08 1.50 10.63
CA LYS A 51 -2.73 0.83 11.89
C LYS A 51 -1.27 1.08 12.28
N HIS A 52 -0.36 1.07 11.31
CA HIS A 52 1.09 1.21 11.54
C HIS A 52 1.75 2.22 10.61
N GLY A 53 2.97 2.64 10.97
CA GLY A 53 3.84 3.48 10.14
C GLY A 53 3.93 4.92 10.64
N SER A 54 3.81 5.89 9.75
CA SER A 54 3.99 7.32 10.06
C SER A 54 3.00 8.20 9.31
N ASN A 55 3.10 9.52 9.47
CA ASN A 55 2.35 10.51 8.69
C ASN A 55 2.51 10.29 7.17
N SER A 56 3.66 9.82 6.70
CA SER A 56 3.87 9.50 5.29
C SER A 56 2.99 8.32 4.82
N THR A 57 2.64 7.38 5.71
CA THR A 57 1.77 6.22 5.40
C THR A 57 0.36 6.68 5.02
N VAL A 58 -0.23 7.59 5.79
CA VAL A 58 -1.56 8.14 5.51
C VAL A 58 -1.59 9.10 4.32
N CYS A 59 -0.42 9.45 3.78
CA CYS A 59 -0.33 10.21 2.53
C CYS A 59 -0.34 9.35 1.27
N ARG A 60 -0.25 8.02 1.40
CA ARG A 60 -0.35 7.09 0.26
C ARG A 60 -1.73 7.18 -0.40
N ARG A 61 -1.74 6.96 -1.71
CA ARG A 61 -2.96 6.82 -2.51
C ARG A 61 -2.81 5.64 -3.47
N TYR A 62 -3.90 4.91 -3.67
CA TYR A 62 -3.97 3.79 -4.59
C TYR A 62 -4.79 4.19 -5.80
N LYS A 63 -4.14 4.37 -6.94
CA LYS A 63 -4.82 4.53 -8.22
C LYS A 63 -5.12 3.15 -8.78
N THR A 64 -6.39 2.81 -8.88
CA THR A 64 -6.84 1.48 -9.30
C THR A 64 -7.41 1.51 -10.71
N ARG A 65 -7.20 0.43 -11.45
CA ARG A 65 -7.84 0.21 -12.75
C ARG A 65 -8.07 -1.28 -12.96
N LEU A 66 -9.22 -1.63 -13.51
CA LEU A 66 -9.47 -2.94 -14.11
C LEU A 66 -9.73 -2.72 -15.61
N LYS A 67 -8.91 -3.32 -16.48
CA LYS A 67 -9.11 -3.29 -17.94
C LYS A 67 -8.69 -4.63 -18.53
N GLU A 68 -9.54 -5.22 -19.37
CA GLU A 68 -9.24 -6.47 -20.09
C GLU A 68 -8.75 -7.59 -19.15
N GLY A 69 -9.38 -7.72 -17.98
CA GLY A 69 -9.00 -8.72 -16.97
C GLY A 69 -7.73 -8.39 -16.17
N ILE A 70 -7.01 -7.31 -16.49
CA ILE A 70 -5.80 -6.89 -15.77
C ILE A 70 -6.16 -5.88 -14.69
N VAL A 71 -5.80 -6.20 -13.45
CA VAL A 71 -5.84 -5.32 -12.29
C VAL A 71 -4.56 -4.49 -12.23
N LYS A 72 -4.69 -3.19 -12.04
CA LYS A 72 -3.58 -2.28 -11.70
C LYS A 72 -3.89 -1.56 -10.41
N LEU A 73 -2.91 -1.47 -9.53
CA LEU A 73 -3.01 -0.75 -8.25
C LEU A 73 -1.68 -0.02 -7.99
N ASN A 74 -1.67 1.27 -8.30
CA ASN A 74 -0.46 2.08 -8.18
C ASN A 74 -0.45 2.82 -6.84
N GLY A 75 0.52 2.50 -5.98
CA GLY A 75 0.64 2.98 -4.60
C GLY A 75 1.71 4.03 -4.37
N ASP A 76 1.80 5.05 -5.24
CA ASP A 76 2.83 6.09 -5.15
C ASP A 76 2.76 6.84 -3.80
N GLY A 77 3.91 7.10 -3.19
CA GLY A 77 3.95 7.77 -1.89
C GLY A 77 5.36 8.03 -1.37
N TYR A 78 5.44 8.74 -0.26
CA TYR A 78 6.69 8.97 0.45
C TYR A 78 6.91 7.88 1.50
N TYR A 79 8.16 7.46 1.62
CA TYR A 79 8.61 6.45 2.57
C TYR A 79 9.85 6.98 3.27
N ASN A 80 10.01 6.61 4.53
CA ASN A 80 11.20 6.93 5.30
C ASN A 80 12.30 5.95 4.88
N PHE A 81 13.16 6.36 3.95
CA PHE A 81 14.27 5.57 3.43
C PHE A 81 15.51 6.44 3.33
N LYS A 82 16.43 6.32 4.32
CA LYS A 82 17.54 7.25 4.62
C LYS A 82 17.08 8.68 4.96
N LYS A 83 16.22 9.25 4.11
CA LYS A 83 15.43 10.47 4.28
C LYS A 83 14.01 10.25 3.74
N GLN A 84 13.13 11.23 3.85
CA GLN A 84 11.82 11.15 3.19
C GLN A 84 12.00 11.08 1.67
N THR A 85 11.71 9.92 1.08
CA THR A 85 11.96 9.62 -0.33
C THR A 85 10.67 9.24 -1.02
N PHE A 86 10.43 9.79 -2.21
CA PHE A 86 9.27 9.42 -3.01
C PHE A 86 9.52 8.11 -3.75
N PHE A 87 8.59 7.18 -3.63
CA PHE A 87 8.61 5.92 -4.35
C PHE A 87 7.47 5.86 -5.36
N LYS A 88 7.79 5.39 -6.57
CA LYS A 88 6.80 4.97 -7.55
C LYS A 88 6.54 3.49 -7.36
N VAL A 89 5.28 3.11 -7.17
CA VAL A 89 4.89 1.71 -6.97
C VAL A 89 3.90 1.33 -8.06
N ARG A 90 4.26 0.34 -8.87
CA ARG A 90 3.45 -0.16 -9.99
C ARG A 90 3.13 -1.61 -9.72
N CYS A 91 1.86 -1.90 -9.42
CA CYS A 91 1.40 -3.26 -9.18
C CYS A 91 0.40 -3.69 -10.23
N GLU A 92 0.52 -4.95 -10.66
CA GLU A 92 -0.42 -5.58 -11.58
C GLU A 92 -0.67 -7.05 -11.27
N GLY A 93 -1.82 -7.54 -11.72
CA GLY A 93 -2.24 -8.92 -11.55
C GLY A 93 -3.42 -9.28 -12.44
N GLN A 94 -3.65 -10.57 -12.62
CA GLN A 94 -4.77 -11.09 -13.41
C GLN A 94 -6.01 -11.25 -12.53
N LYS A 95 -7.17 -10.73 -12.98
CA LYS A 95 -8.45 -10.82 -12.25
C LYS A 95 -8.83 -12.25 -11.89
N SER A 96 -8.54 -13.22 -12.76
CA SER A 96 -8.80 -14.64 -12.53
C SER A 96 -8.04 -15.22 -11.33
N ARG A 97 -6.93 -14.59 -10.91
CA ARG A 97 -6.14 -14.99 -9.75
C ARG A 97 -6.62 -14.32 -8.45
N HIS A 98 -7.81 -13.74 -8.46
CA HIS A 98 -8.36 -12.99 -7.33
C HIS A 98 -9.67 -13.63 -6.90
N ASN A 99 -9.77 -13.94 -5.60
CA ASN A 99 -10.93 -14.61 -5.03
C ASN A 99 -11.68 -13.65 -4.11
N GLY A 100 -12.89 -13.27 -4.48
CA GLY A 100 -13.87 -12.66 -3.56
C GLY A 100 -13.41 -11.41 -2.81
N GLY A 101 -12.45 -10.61 -3.32
CA GLY A 101 -11.89 -9.45 -2.62
C GLY A 101 -10.47 -9.63 -2.09
N LYS A 102 -9.87 -10.81 -2.30
CA LYS A 102 -8.43 -11.06 -2.16
C LYS A 102 -7.71 -10.83 -3.48
N PHE A 103 -6.63 -10.07 -3.47
CA PHE A 103 -5.78 -9.82 -4.62
C PHE A 103 -4.33 -10.18 -4.30
N THR A 104 -3.64 -10.78 -5.27
CA THR A 104 -2.20 -10.99 -5.23
C THR A 104 -1.61 -10.29 -6.45
N LEU A 105 -0.85 -9.23 -6.22
CA LEU A 105 -0.30 -8.38 -7.27
C LEU A 105 1.22 -8.43 -7.25
N GLN A 106 1.83 -8.46 -8.43
CA GLN A 106 3.27 -8.30 -8.56
C GLN A 106 3.58 -6.80 -8.70
N CYS A 107 4.48 -6.30 -7.88
CA CYS A 107 4.78 -4.89 -7.75
C CYS A 107 6.25 -4.59 -8.03
N LYS A 108 6.48 -3.51 -8.76
CA LYS A 108 7.78 -2.87 -8.91
C LYS A 108 7.76 -1.52 -8.19
N GLN A 109 8.63 -1.37 -7.20
CA GLN A 109 8.83 -0.16 -6.42
C GLN A 109 10.18 0.47 -6.78
N THR A 110 10.18 1.74 -7.18
CA THR A 110 11.41 2.49 -7.54
C THR A 110 11.53 3.76 -6.72
N ALA A 111 12.73 4.01 -6.19
CA ALA A 111 13.03 5.20 -5.40
C ALA A 111 13.42 6.37 -6.31
N GLN A 112 12.83 7.54 -6.12
CA GLN A 112 13.22 8.71 -6.90
C GLN A 112 14.54 9.30 -6.41
N GLY A 113 15.46 9.54 -7.36
CA GLY A 113 16.79 10.09 -7.06
C GLY A 113 17.79 9.04 -6.57
N TYR A 114 17.42 7.76 -6.65
CA TYR A 114 18.29 6.63 -6.30
C TYR A 114 18.14 5.54 -7.35
N ASP A 115 19.22 4.82 -7.64
CA ASP A 115 19.17 3.61 -8.47
C ASP A 115 18.76 2.40 -7.63
N ILE A 116 17.51 2.43 -7.16
CA ILE A 116 16.94 1.38 -6.29
C ILE A 116 15.63 0.93 -6.91
N THR A 117 15.56 -0.37 -7.18
CA THR A 117 14.37 -1.08 -7.63
C THR A 117 14.12 -2.28 -6.74
N ILE A 118 12.89 -2.41 -6.25
CA ILE A 118 12.45 -3.51 -5.40
C ILE A 118 11.27 -4.17 -6.10
N ASN A 119 11.37 -5.48 -6.34
CA ASN A 119 10.25 -6.28 -6.76
C ASN A 119 9.65 -6.95 -5.52
N LEU A 120 8.33 -6.90 -5.39
CA LEU A 120 7.61 -7.48 -4.26
C LEU A 120 6.27 -8.03 -4.71
N GLU A 121 5.74 -8.99 -3.96
CA GLU A 121 4.36 -9.40 -4.07
C GLU A 121 3.52 -8.64 -3.05
N LEU A 122 2.37 -8.13 -3.46
CA LEU A 122 1.41 -7.45 -2.60
C LEU A 122 0.12 -8.25 -2.53
N GLU A 123 -0.16 -8.77 -1.34
CA GLU A 123 -1.45 -9.34 -0.99
C GLU A 123 -2.35 -8.25 -0.44
N ILE A 124 -3.60 -8.23 -0.90
CA ILE A 124 -4.64 -7.30 -0.46
C ILE A 124 -5.87 -8.11 -0.12
N THR A 125 -6.50 -7.80 1.01
CA THR A 125 -7.84 -8.29 1.34
C THR A 125 -8.74 -7.10 1.65
N VAL A 126 -9.83 -6.96 0.89
CA VAL A 126 -10.86 -5.96 1.19
C VAL A 126 -11.81 -6.53 2.23
N LEU A 127 -11.79 -5.96 3.43
CA LEU A 127 -12.56 -6.43 4.58
C LEU A 127 -13.98 -5.85 4.60
N GLU A 128 -14.13 -4.61 4.14
CA GLU A 128 -15.41 -3.90 4.06
C GLU A 128 -15.29 -2.76 3.05
N THR A 129 -16.36 -2.45 2.29
CA THR A 129 -16.41 -1.28 1.41
C THR A 129 -17.83 -1.01 0.93
N ASP A 130 -18.18 0.26 0.81
CA ASP A 130 -19.37 0.70 0.09
C ASP A 130 -19.09 1.07 -1.38
N TYR A 131 -17.86 0.80 -1.84
CA TYR A 131 -17.28 1.08 -3.15
C TYR A 131 -17.14 2.58 -3.51
N SER A 132 -18.01 3.42 -2.96
CA SER A 132 -18.26 4.80 -3.38
C SER A 132 -17.62 5.84 -2.45
N ASN A 133 -17.46 5.52 -1.16
CA ASN A 133 -16.91 6.44 -0.19
C ASN A 133 -15.71 5.85 0.54
N PHE A 134 -15.84 4.67 1.16
CA PHE A 134 -14.81 4.10 2.04
C PHE A 134 -14.47 2.65 1.72
N ALA A 135 -13.32 2.21 2.22
CA ALA A 135 -12.97 0.81 2.33
C ALA A 135 -12.09 0.55 3.55
N VAL A 136 -12.22 -0.64 4.13
CA VAL A 136 -11.28 -1.20 5.09
C VAL A 136 -10.48 -2.28 4.36
N MET A 137 -9.17 -2.10 4.29
CA MET A 137 -8.29 -2.92 3.46
C MET A 137 -7.09 -3.38 4.28
N TYR A 138 -6.89 -4.69 4.37
CA TYR A 138 -5.64 -5.26 4.79
C TYR A 138 -4.70 -5.36 3.58
N ARG A 139 -3.43 -5.02 3.77
CA ARG A 139 -2.36 -5.26 2.79
C ARG A 139 -1.18 -5.95 3.46
N CYS A 140 -0.47 -6.77 2.70
CA CYS A 140 0.78 -7.39 3.11
C CYS A 140 1.75 -7.42 1.92
N ALA A 141 2.90 -6.79 2.05
CA ALA A 141 3.97 -6.92 1.06
C ALA A 141 4.92 -8.05 1.47
N LYS A 142 5.21 -8.94 0.52
CA LYS A 142 6.25 -9.95 0.60
C LYS A 142 7.44 -9.48 -0.23
N ILE A 143 8.51 -9.13 0.44
CA ILE A 143 9.71 -8.57 -0.17
C ILE A 143 10.79 -9.67 -0.12
N PRO A 144 11.20 -10.23 -1.27
CA PRO A 144 12.33 -11.14 -1.32
C PRO A 144 13.58 -10.45 -0.78
N HIS A 145 14.23 -11.06 0.21
CA HIS A 145 15.51 -10.61 0.76
C HIS A 145 16.44 -11.82 0.84
N GLU A 146 17.75 -11.59 0.67
CA GLU A 146 18.81 -12.57 0.42
C GLU A 146 18.58 -14.01 0.93
N SER A 147 18.24 -14.16 2.22
CA SER A 147 18.05 -15.45 2.89
C SER A 147 16.62 -15.71 3.39
N ALA A 148 15.71 -14.74 3.29
CA ALA A 148 14.35 -14.85 3.80
C ALA A 148 13.39 -13.84 3.15
N THR A 149 12.10 -14.13 3.17
CA THR A 149 11.09 -13.14 2.79
C THR A 149 10.82 -12.19 3.95
N LEU A 150 10.91 -10.88 3.68
CA LEU A 150 10.46 -9.85 4.62
C LEU A 150 8.98 -9.57 4.39
N PHE A 151 8.23 -9.45 5.48
CA PHE A 151 6.78 -9.20 5.44
C PHE A 151 6.48 -7.83 6.06
N GLU A 152 5.74 -6.99 5.33
CA GLU A 152 5.25 -5.71 5.84
C GLU A 152 3.74 -5.59 5.62
N ASP A 153 2.98 -5.64 6.69
CA ASP A 153 1.53 -5.51 6.65
C ASP A 153 1.03 -4.13 7.06
N ASN A 154 -0.25 -3.89 6.79
CA ASN A 154 -0.99 -2.81 7.41
C ASN A 154 -2.49 -3.03 7.23
N LEU A 155 -3.27 -2.60 8.21
CA LEU A 155 -4.71 -2.44 8.05
C LEU A 155 -5.01 -0.96 7.85
N LEU A 156 -5.59 -0.65 6.70
CA LEU A 156 -5.82 0.70 6.21
C LEU A 156 -7.32 0.99 6.13
N VAL A 157 -7.70 2.19 6.58
CA VAL A 157 -8.98 2.79 6.19
C VAL A 157 -8.71 3.71 5.01
N LEU A 158 -9.46 3.48 3.94
CA LEU A 158 -9.39 4.21 2.69
C LEU A 158 -10.65 5.04 2.51
N HIS A 159 -10.52 6.17 1.82
CA HIS A 159 -11.66 6.98 1.40
C HIS A 159 -11.44 7.55 0.00
N ARG A 160 -12.52 7.78 -0.76
CA ARG A 160 -12.46 8.44 -2.09
C ARG A 160 -12.09 9.92 -1.99
N LYS A 161 -12.40 10.54 -0.85
CA LYS A 161 -12.03 11.92 -0.48
C LYS A 161 -11.03 11.91 0.68
N PRO A 162 -9.80 12.45 0.52
CA PRO A 162 -8.75 12.36 1.54
C PRO A 162 -9.03 13.17 2.81
N THR A 163 -9.98 14.10 2.79
CA THR A 163 -10.32 14.97 3.92
C THR A 163 -11.25 14.31 4.94
N ILE A 164 -11.85 13.16 4.62
CA ILE A 164 -12.76 12.44 5.52
C ILE A 164 -11.99 11.39 6.31
N THR A 165 -11.75 11.66 7.60
CA THR A 165 -10.87 10.82 8.45
C THR A 165 -11.52 10.29 9.72
N ASN A 166 -12.71 10.78 10.07
CA ASN A 166 -13.40 10.51 11.34
C ASN A 166 -14.17 9.19 11.39
N GLY A 167 -14.16 8.39 10.31
CA GLY A 167 -14.85 7.10 10.29
C GLY A 167 -16.37 7.21 10.46
N GLN A 168 -17.00 8.17 9.77
CA GLN A 168 -18.45 8.43 9.84
C GLN A 168 -19.31 7.19 9.56
N ASP A 169 -18.85 6.28 8.71
CA ASP A 169 -19.56 5.04 8.44
C ASP A 169 -19.28 4.02 9.56
N SER A 170 -20.32 3.63 10.30
CA SER A 170 -20.20 2.75 11.46
C SER A 170 -19.56 1.41 11.11
N ARG A 171 -19.74 0.93 9.86
CA ARG A 171 -19.16 -0.32 9.35
C ARG A 171 -17.64 -0.34 9.42
N ILE A 172 -16.98 0.82 9.33
CA ILE A 172 -15.53 0.91 9.55
C ILE A 172 -15.20 0.46 10.98
N THR A 173 -15.85 1.06 11.96
CA THR A 173 -15.56 0.76 13.38
C THR A 173 -16.00 -0.65 13.76
N GLU A 174 -17.12 -1.13 13.24
CA GLU A 174 -17.60 -2.50 13.44
C GLU A 174 -16.63 -3.52 12.85
N THR A 175 -16.10 -3.28 11.65
CA THR A 175 -15.11 -4.15 11.00
C THR A 175 -13.82 -4.19 11.82
N LEU A 176 -13.30 -3.03 12.26
CA LEU A 176 -12.08 -2.97 13.08
C LEU A 176 -12.25 -3.71 14.41
N LYS A 177 -13.42 -3.58 15.07
CA LYS A 177 -13.73 -4.30 16.31
C LYS A 177 -13.69 -5.82 16.15
N LYS A 178 -14.16 -6.37 15.02
CA LYS A 178 -14.05 -7.81 14.71
C LYS A 178 -12.60 -8.30 14.66
N HIS A 179 -11.63 -7.40 14.45
CA HIS A 179 -10.20 -7.68 14.48
C HIS A 179 -9.51 -7.25 15.79
N ASN A 180 -10.28 -6.94 16.85
CA ASN A 180 -9.78 -6.40 18.12
C ASN A 180 -9.02 -5.08 17.97
N LEU A 181 -9.45 -4.22 17.04
CA LEU A 181 -8.83 -2.93 16.75
C LEU A 181 -9.80 -1.77 17.01
N CYS A 182 -9.22 -0.61 17.34
CA CYS A 182 -9.93 0.64 17.55
C CYS A 182 -9.41 1.71 16.59
N LEU A 183 -10.31 2.36 15.85
CA LEU A 183 -9.95 3.41 14.90
C LEU A 183 -9.20 4.57 15.57
N ALA A 184 -9.51 4.88 16.83
CA ALA A 184 -8.84 5.94 17.58
C ALA A 184 -7.33 5.69 17.79
N HIS A 185 -6.88 4.44 17.69
CA HIS A 185 -5.46 4.08 17.79
C HIS A 185 -4.75 4.10 16.43
N PHE A 186 -5.46 4.36 15.33
CA PHE A 186 -4.85 4.44 14.01
C PHE A 186 -4.23 5.82 13.82
N ILE A 187 -3.14 5.85 13.09
CA ILE A 187 -2.56 7.09 12.57
C ILE A 187 -3.58 7.70 11.64
N SER A 188 -4.03 8.92 11.93
CA SER A 188 -5.02 9.62 11.11
C SER A 188 -4.36 10.61 10.16
N ARG A 189 -4.93 10.76 8.97
CA ARG A 189 -4.56 11.83 8.02
C ARG A 189 -4.98 13.22 8.50
N LYS A 190 -5.82 13.32 9.53
CA LYS A 190 -6.28 14.60 10.08
C LYS A 190 -5.09 15.46 10.50
N GLY A 191 -5.00 16.67 9.95
CA GLY A 191 -3.88 17.60 10.24
C GLY A 191 -2.56 17.24 9.57
N VAL A 192 -2.48 16.17 8.79
CA VAL A 192 -1.26 15.79 8.07
C VAL A 192 -1.21 16.49 6.71
N VAL A 193 -0.17 17.30 6.50
CA VAL A 193 0.13 17.91 5.21
C VAL A 193 0.86 16.89 4.33
N CYS A 194 0.15 16.37 3.32
CA CYS A 194 0.73 15.37 2.43
C CYS A 194 1.50 16.02 1.28
N PRO A 195 2.81 15.71 1.12
CA PRO A 195 3.61 16.34 0.09
C PRO A 195 3.14 15.99 -1.32
N VAL A 196 3.27 16.94 -2.23
CA VAL A 196 2.90 16.75 -3.64
C VAL A 196 3.93 15.83 -4.30
N PRO A 197 3.50 14.80 -5.05
CA PRO A 197 4.43 13.96 -5.81
C PRO A 197 5.34 14.81 -6.72
N PRO A 198 6.65 14.55 -6.72
CA PRO A 198 7.61 15.28 -7.56
C PRO A 198 7.28 15.09 -9.05
N ASN A 199 7.23 16.22 -9.76
CA ASN A 199 6.87 16.38 -11.18
C ASN A 199 5.60 15.64 -11.64
N VAL A 200 4.46 16.23 -11.31
CA VAL A 200 3.36 16.43 -12.27
C VAL A 200 3.54 17.81 -12.94
N ASN A 201 4.76 18.13 -13.36
CA ASN A 201 4.98 19.31 -14.19
C ASN A 201 4.64 18.91 -15.62
N LYS A 202 3.59 19.56 -16.11
CA LYS A 202 3.09 19.60 -17.48
C LYS A 202 4.27 19.47 -18.45
N ARG A 203 4.10 18.66 -19.51
CA ARG A 203 4.75 18.96 -20.79
C ARG A 203 4.45 20.44 -21.08
N LYS A 204 5.43 21.30 -20.83
CA LYS A 204 5.52 22.60 -21.45
C LYS A 204 6.66 22.44 -22.45
N ASN A 205 6.28 22.69 -23.70
CA ASN A 205 7.01 22.59 -24.95
C ASN A 205 6.96 21.19 -25.56
#